data_AF-A0A950NPX1-F1
#
_entry.id   AF-A0A950NPX1-F1
#
_cell.length_a   1.000
_cell.length_b   1.000
_cell.length_c   1.000
_cell.angle_alpha   90.00
_cell.angle_beta   90.00
_cell.angle_gamma   90.00
#
_symmetry.space_group_name_H-M   'P 1'
#
loop_
_entity.id
_entity.type
_entity.pdbx_description
1 polymer ?
#
loop_
_entity_poly.entity_id
_entity_poly.type
_entity_poly.pdbx_seq_one_letter_code
_entity_poly.pdbx_strand_id
1 'polypeptide(L)' 'DVVGGPSQVWGAQGDGLGLYVRDPDGNVVELRHYENG' A
#
# COMPACT_ATOMS: atom_id res chain seq x y z
N ASP A 1 -1.32 -12.51 4.45
CA ASP A 1 -0.04 -12.61 3.71
C ASP A 1 0.40 -11.27 3.17
N VAL A 2 1.72 -11.04 3.06
CA VAL A 2 2.27 -9.89 2.32
C VAL A 2 2.32 -10.24 0.85
N VAL A 3 1.72 -9.39 0.01
CA VAL A 3 1.65 -9.57 -1.44
C VAL A 3 2.73 -8.73 -2.14
N GLY A 4 3.09 -7.58 -1.58
CA GLY A 4 4.15 -6.72 -2.12
C GLY A 4 4.42 -5.49 -1.25
N GLY A 5 5.57 -4.85 -1.48
CA GLY A 5 6.07 -3.72 -0.67
C GLY A 5 6.74 -4.15 0.64
N PRO A 6 7.16 -3.19 1.50
CA PRO A 6 7.00 -1.75 1.33
C PRO A 6 7.78 -1.22 0.13
N SER A 7 7.16 -0.38 -0.68
CA SER A 7 7.82 0.25 -1.83
C SER A 7 7.20 1.61 -2.13
N GLN A 8 7.95 2.49 -2.79
CA GLN A 8 7.41 3.73 -3.30
C GLN A 8 6.37 3.44 -4.38
N VAL A 9 5.20 4.06 -4.26
CA VAL A 9 4.07 3.92 -5.19
C VAL A 9 3.51 5.30 -5.52
N TRP A 10 2.95 5.44 -6.72
CA TRP A 10 2.29 6.68 -7.13
C TRP A 10 0.80 6.64 -6.78
N GLY A 11 0.33 7.67 -6.08
CA GLY A 11 -1.03 7.80 -5.58
C GLY A 11 -1.70 9.14 -5.88
N ALA A 12 -2.91 9.33 -5.35
CA ALA A 12 -3.70 10.54 -5.57
C ALA A 12 -3.02 11.82 -5.04
N GLN A 13 -2.14 11.70 -4.03
CA GLN A 13 -1.38 12.82 -3.47
C GLN A 13 0.10 12.83 -3.93
N GLY A 14 0.43 12.08 -4.99
CA GLY A 14 1.80 11.91 -5.48
C GLY A 14 2.49 10.67 -4.92
N ASP A 15 3.80 10.75 -4.71
CA ASP A 15 4.60 9.65 -4.18
C ASP A 15 4.22 9.30 -2.72
N GLY A 16 4.07 8.01 -2.43
CA GLY A 16 3.84 7.50 -1.08
C GLY A 16 4.45 6.12 -0.87
N LEU A 17 4.49 5.65 0.39
CA LEU A 17 4.91 4.30 0.74
C LEU A 17 3.69 3.38 0.74
N GLY A 18 3.74 2.31 -0.07
CA GLY A 18 2.67 1.33 -0.21
C GLY A 18 3.07 -0.05 0.33
N LEU A 19 2.13 -0.72 1.01
CA LEU A 19 2.21 -2.13 1.43
C LEU A 19 0.92 -2.85 1.01
N TYR A 20 1.06 -3.97 0.32
CA TYR A 20 -0.06 -4.78 -0.15
C TYR A 20 -0.16 -6.06 0.66
N VAL A 21 -1.34 -6.32 1.23
CA VAL A 21 -1.64 -7.52 2.02
C VAL A 21 -2.88 -8.20 1.52
N ARG A 22 -2.99 -9.51 1.76
CA ARG A 22 -4.22 -10.27 1.55
C ARG A 22 -5.00 -10.41 2.86
N ASP A 23 -6.27 -10.03 2.84
CA ASP A 23 -7.21 -10.22 3.97
C ASP A 23 -7.69 -11.68 4.06
N PRO A 24 -8.42 -12.08 5.12
CA PRO A 24 -8.91 -13.46 5.28
C PRO A 24 -9.88 -13.94 4.20
N ASP A 25 -10.59 -13.02 3.53
CA ASP A 25 -11.53 -13.33 2.44
C ASP A 25 -10.81 -13.43 1.08
N GLY A 26 -9.53 -13.10 1.03
CA GLY A 26 -8.68 -13.21 -0.15
C GLY A 26 -8.55 -11.91 -0.95
N ASN A 27 -9.13 -10.80 -0.49
CA ASN A 27 -8.98 -9.51 -1.17
C ASN A 27 -7.57 -8.95 -0.95
N VAL A 28 -7.04 -8.25 -1.94
CA VAL A 28 -5.80 -7.49 -1.80
C VAL A 28 -6.14 -6.09 -1.30
N VAL A 29 -5.58 -5.72 -0.17
CA VAL A 29 -5.71 -4.39 0.46
C VAL A 29 -4.39 -3.66 0.34
N GLU A 30 -4.45 -2.39 -0.07
CA GLU A 30 -3.31 -1.49 -0.02
C GLU A 30 -3.39 -0.63 1.25
N LEU A 31 -2.32 -0.66 2.04
CA LEU A 31 -2.04 0.34 3.06
C LEU A 31 -1.09 1.38 2.45
N ARG A 32 -1.46 2.67 2.53
CA ARG A 32 -0.67 3.77 1.96
C ARG A 32 -0.40 4.86 2.99
N HIS A 33 0.83 5.33 3.01
CA HIS A 33 1.27 6.48 3.80
C HIS A 33 1.94 7.52 2.90
N TYR A 34 1.53 8.79 3.03
CA TYR A 34 2.20 9.93 2.42
C TYR A 34 2.94 10.69 3.52
N GLU A 35 4.23 10.99 3.34
CA GLU A 35 5.07 11.59 4.40
C GLU A 35 4.67 13.02 4.77
N ASN A 36 3.92 13.72 3.90
CA ASN A 36 3.55 15.13 4.06
C ASN A 36 2.08 15.33 4.50
N GLY A 37 1.44 14.31 5.07
CA GLY A 37 0.06 14.36 5.59
C GLY A 37 -0.04 14.96 6.99
#